data_AF-A0A4Y1ZGH7-F1
#
_entry.id   AF-A0A4Y1ZGH7-F1
#
_cell.length_a   1.000
_cell.length_b   1.000
_cell.length_c   1.000
_cell.angle_alpha   90.00
_cell.angle_beta   90.00
_cell.angle_gamma   90.00
#
_symmetry.space_group_name_H-M   'P 1'
#
loop_
_entity.id
_entity.type
_entity.pdbx_description
1 polymer ?
#
loop_
_entity_poly.entity_id
_entity_poly.type
_entity_poly.pdbx_seq_one_letter_code
_entity_poly.pdbx_strand_id
1 'polypeptide(L)' 'METKKRTYSDLINQTKALFQHEFDLVANMSNMVSLIFEKVPGLNGTTFYRWKMMN' A
#
# COMPACT_ATOMS: atom_id res chain seq x y z
N MET A 1 -14.30 5.60 -15.64
CA MET A 1 -13.43 4.43 -15.88
C MET A 1 -11.95 4.84 -15.98
N GLU A 2 -11.64 5.94 -16.68
CA GLU A 2 -10.29 6.54 -16.72
C GLU A 2 -9.73 6.95 -15.35
N THR A 3 -10.54 7.56 -14.48
CA THR A 3 -10.12 7.99 -13.14
C THR A 3 -9.63 6.84 -12.27
N LYS A 4 -10.31 5.68 -12.31
CA LYS A 4 -9.97 4.51 -11.49
C LYS A 4 -8.63 3.89 -11.93
N LYS A 5 -8.41 3.78 -13.25
CA LYS A 5 -7.12 3.31 -13.80
C LYS A 5 -5.98 4.24 -13.38
N ARG A 6 -6.19 5.55 -13.48
CA ARG A 6 -5.22 6.56 -13.05
C ARG A 6 -4.89 6.44 -11.57
N THR A 7 -5.90 6.35 -10.70
CA THR A 7 -5.71 6.17 -9.25
C THR A 7 -4.86 4.94 -8.93
N TYR A 8 -5.10 3.81 -9.60
CA TYR A 8 -4.29 2.61 -9.37
C TYR A 8 -2.86 2.74 -9.88
N SER A 9 -2.65 3.34 -11.05
CA SER A 9 -1.30 3.62 -11.55
C SER A 9 -0.52 4.54 -10.60
N ASP A 10 -1.18 5.58 -10.10
CA ASP A 10 -0.59 6.54 -9.17
C ASP A 10 -0.25 5.85 -7.83
N LEU A 11 -1.13 4.98 -7.32
CA LEU A 11 -0.89 4.16 -6.13
C LEU A 11 0.32 3.24 -6.27
N ILE A 12 0.47 2.56 -7.41
CA ILE A 12 1.63 1.68 -7.68
C ILE A 12 2.92 2.50 -7.66
N ASN A 13 2.94 3.65 -8.33
CA ASN A 13 4.12 4.50 -8.40
C ASN A 13 4.52 5.05 -7.03
N GLN A 14 3.55 5.52 -6.25
CA GLN A 14 3.78 6.03 -4.89
C GLN A 14 4.26 4.93 -3.95
N THR A 15 3.69 3.73 -4.04
CA THR A 15 4.13 2.57 -3.23
C THR A 15 5.59 2.21 -3.55
N LYS A 16 5.98 2.20 -4.83
CA LYS A 16 7.38 1.94 -5.24
C LYS A 16 8.34 3.00 -4.69
N ALA A 17 7.95 4.27 -4.71
CA ALA A 17 8.75 5.36 -4.15
C ALA A 17 8.92 5.21 -2.63
N LEU A 18 7.87 4.81 -1.91
CA LEU A 18 7.95 4.54 -0.47
C LEU A 18 8.94 3.41 -0.13
N PHE A 19 9.01 2.38 -0.99
CA PHE A 19 9.88 1.22 -0.75
C PHE A 19 11.34 1.45 -1.14
N GLN A 20 11.66 2.51 -1.87
CA GLN A 20 13.04 2.74 -2.37
C GLN A 20 14.06 3.01 -1.26
N HIS A 21 13.62 3.55 -0.12
CA HIS A 21 14.50 3.98 0.97
C HIS A 21 14.15 3.35 2.33
N GLU A 22 13.14 2.48 2.37
CA GLU A 22 12.72 1.76 3.57
C GLU A 22 12.98 0.26 3.36
N PHE A 23 13.77 -0.34 4.25
CA PHE A 23 14.17 -1.75 4.16
C PHE A 23 13.45 -2.63 5.18
N ASP A 24 12.80 -2.03 6.18
CA ASP A 24 11.97 -2.77 7.12
C ASP A 24 10.66 -3.20 6.44
N LEU A 25 10.42 -4.51 6.43
CA LEU A 25 9.26 -5.10 5.80
C LEU A 25 7.95 -4.63 6.45
N VAL A 26 7.92 -4.47 7.78
CA VAL A 26 6.73 -4.08 8.52
C VAL A 26 6.42 -2.60 8.29
N ALA A 27 7.45 -1.75 8.25
CA ALA A 27 7.33 -0.35 7.88
C ALA A 27 6.78 -0.20 6.45
N ASN A 28 7.34 -0.94 5.49
CA ASN A 28 6.84 -0.94 4.11
C ASN A 28 5.38 -1.38 4.01
N MET A 29 4.99 -2.46 4.68
CA MET A 29 3.59 -2.89 4.69
C MET A 29 2.66 -1.85 5.35
N SER A 30 3.11 -1.20 6.42
CA SER A 30 2.36 -0.13 7.10
C SER A 30 2.18 1.10 6.21
N ASN A 31 3.24 1.50 5.51
CA ASN A 31 3.21 2.61 4.55
C ASN A 31 2.26 2.31 3.38
N MET A 32 2.28 1.08 2.85
CA MET A 32 1.41 0.66 1.76
C MET A 32 -0.07 0.70 2.16
N VAL A 33 -0.46 0.13 3.29
CA VAL A 33 -1.88 0.11 3.70
C VAL A 33 -2.38 1.52 4.03
N SER A 34 -1.53 2.36 4.62
CA SER A 34 -1.86 3.77 4.88
C SER A 34 -2.11 4.55 3.59
N LEU A 35 -1.27 4.35 2.57
CA LEU A 35 -1.43 4.96 1.25
C LEU A 35 -2.71 4.49 0.55
N ILE A 36 -3.05 3.20 0.65
CA ILE A 36 -4.29 2.65 0.07
C ILE A 36 -5.51 3.27 0.75
N PHE A 37 -5.52 3.36 2.08
CA PHE A 37 -6.61 3.99 2.83
C PHE A 37 -6.82 5.46 2.45
N GLU A 38 -5.72 6.20 2.28
CA GLU A 38 -5.74 7.62 1.94
C GLU A 38 -6.26 7.88 0.51
N LYS A 39 -5.88 7.05 -0.47
CA LYS A 39 -6.15 7.33 -1.90
C LYS A 39 -7.38 6.64 -2.48
N VAL A 40 -7.89 5.57 -1.87
CA VAL A 40 -9.04 4.83 -2.41
C VAL A 40 -10.33 5.31 -1.74
N PRO A 41 -11.19 6.06 -2.46
CA PRO A 41 -12.40 6.62 -1.88
C PRO A 41 -13.40 5.52 -1.49
N GLY A 42 -14.02 5.67 -0.33
CA GLY A 42 -15.04 4.75 0.17
C GLY A 42 -14.50 3.46 0.80
N LEU A 43 -13.20 3.37 1.08
CA LEU A 43 -12.67 2.31 1.94
C LEU A 43 -13.03 2.59 3.41
N ASN A 44 -13.61 1.59 4.05
CA ASN A 44 -13.94 1.64 5.48
C ASN A 44 -12.75 1.27 6.38
N GLY A 45 -11.67 0.73 5.80
CA GLY A 45 -10.45 0.36 6.51
C GLY A 45 -9.51 -0.47 5.64
N THR A 46 -8.24 -0.53 6.04
CA THR A 46 -7.18 -1.34 5.41
C THR A 46 -6.25 -1.90 6.47
N THR A 47 -5.71 -3.09 6.23
CA THR A 47 -4.69 -3.69 7.09
C THR A 47 -3.82 -4.64 6.27
N PHE A 48 -2.70 -5.10 6.84
CA PHE A 48 -1.89 -6.16 6.26
C PHE A 48 -1.77 -7.33 7.24
N TYR A 49 -1.59 -8.53 6.69
CA TYR A 49 -1.24 -9.71 7.46
C TYR A 49 0.17 -10.13 7.08
N ARG A 50 1.01 -10.37 8.09
CA ARG A 50 2.30 -11.00 7.89
C ARG A 50 2.16 -12.48 8.19
N TRP A 51 2.13 -13.30 7.15
CA TRP A 51 2.22 -14.74 7.32
C TRP A 51 3.64 -15.11 7.74
N LYS A 52 3.78 -15.81 8.87
CA LYS A 52 5.05 -16.39 9.32
C LYS A 52 4.81 -17.88 9.55
N MET A 53 5.40 -18.73 8.72
CA MET A 53 5.46 -20.17 8.99
C MET A 53 6.29 -20.36 10.27
N MET A 54 5.72 -21.02 11.27
CA MET A 54 6.49 -21.54 12.40
C MET A 54 7.11 -22.87 11.93
N ASN A 55 8.44 -22.94 11.88
CA ASN A 55 9.17 -24.21 11.77
C ASN A 55 9.23 -24.88 13.15
#